data_AF-A0A7J9ZZ07-F1
#
_entry.id   AF-A0A7J9ZZ07-F1
#
_cell.length_a   1.000
_cell.length_b   1.000
_cell.length_c   1.000
_cell.angle_alpha   90.00
_cell.angle_beta   90.00
_cell.angle_gamma   90.00
#
_symmetry.space_group_name_H-M   'P 1'
#
loop_
_entity.id
_entity.type
_entity.pdbx_description
1 polymer ?
#
loop_
_entity_poly.entity_id
_entity_poly.type
_entity_poly.pdbx_seq_one_letter_code
_entity_poly.pdbx_strand_id
1 'polypeptide(L)' 'MESDDRASEFDRILEDLSYELTSARAIALSDPDSLRVMLRRMRDLIADADSLASGLGAERRKAEGFSGRSYDER' A
#
# COMPACT_ATOMS: atom_id res chain seq x y z
N MET A 1 12.76 -2.86 13.07
CA MET A 1 11.53 -2.53 13.84
C MET A 1 10.57 -1.76 12.94
N GLU A 2 10.90 -0.54 12.51
CA GLU A 2 9.99 0.27 11.66
C GLU A 2 9.66 -0.36 10.28
N SER A 3 10.57 -1.12 9.67
CA SER A 3 10.31 -1.83 8.41
C SER A 3 9.35 -3.03 8.55
N ASP A 4 9.34 -3.71 9.70
CA ASP A 4 8.43 -4.84 9.94
C ASP A 4 7.00 -4.35 10.22
N ASP A 5 6.88 -3.20 10.88
CA ASP A 5 5.60 -2.56 11.13
C ASP A 5 4.92 -2.13 9.83
N ARG A 6 5.69 -1.59 8.88
CA ARG A 6 5.18 -1.17 7.56
C ARG A 6 4.85 -2.35 6.64
N ALA A 7 5.62 -3.44 6.68
CA ALA A 7 5.28 -4.65 5.94
C ALA A 7 3.96 -5.23 6.46
N SER A 8 3.79 -5.29 7.79
CA SER A 8 2.56 -5.74 8.43
C SER A 8 1.36 -4.82 8.12
N GLU A 9 1.59 -3.51 8.00
CA GLU A 9 0.56 -2.54 7.60
C GLU A 9 0.16 -2.72 6.13
N PHE A 10 1.12 -2.95 5.24
CA PHE A 10 0.86 -3.24 3.84
C PHE A 10 0.04 -4.52 3.68
N ASP A 11 0.38 -5.59 4.41
CA ASP A 11 -0.38 -6.86 4.39
C ASP A 11 -1.83 -6.66 4.84
N ARG A 12 -2.07 -5.87 5.91
CA ARG A 12 -3.43 -5.53 6.34
C ARG A 12 -4.24 -4.81 5.26
N ILE A 13 -3.63 -3.87 4.56
CA ILE A 13 -4.30 -3.16 3.46
C ILE A 13 -4.68 -4.13 2.33
N LEU A 14 -3.81 -5.10 2.02
CA LEU A 14 -4.12 -6.13 1.02
C LEU A 14 -5.27 -7.04 1.46
N GLU A 15 -5.33 -7.41 2.73
CA GLU A 15 -6.44 -8.18 3.31
C GLU A 15 -7.76 -7.42 3.20
N ASP A 16 -7.79 -6.15 3.58
CA ASP A 16 -8.97 -5.27 3.49
C ASP A 16 -9.42 -5.09 2.03
N LEU A 17 -8.47 -4.92 1.11
CA LEU A 17 -8.77 -4.81 -0.32
C LEU A 17 -9.40 -6.09 -0.87
N SER A 18 -8.87 -7.25 -0.48
CA SER A 18 -9.41 -8.56 -0.86
C SER A 18 -10.84 -8.76 -0.32
N TYR A 19 -11.11 -8.31 0.90
CA TYR A 19 -12.45 -8.35 1.49
C TYR A 19 -13.44 -7.47 0.72
N GLU A 20 -13.10 -6.21 0.45
CA GLU A 20 -13.97 -5.28 -0.27
C GLU A 20 -14.24 -5.77 -1.71
N LEU A 21 -13.23 -6.32 -2.39
CA LEU A 21 -13.38 -6.92 -3.72
C LEU A 21 -14.34 -8.12 -3.71
N THR A 22 -14.19 -9.00 -2.72
CA THR A 22 -15.07 -10.16 -2.55
C THR A 22 -16.51 -9.74 -2.29
N SER A 23 -16.69 -8.74 -1.42
CA SER A 23 -18.00 -8.17 -1.08
C SER A 23 -18.66 -7.49 -2.28
N ALA A 24 -17.91 -6.70 -3.04
CA ALA A 24 -18.38 -6.06 -4.27
C ALA A 24 -18.80 -7.10 -5.32
N ARG A 25 -18.05 -8.20 -5.46
CA ARG A 25 -18.41 -9.30 -6.36
C ARG A 25 -19.68 -10.03 -5.93
N ALA A 26 -19.90 -10.19 -4.63
CA ALA A 26 -21.09 -10.84 -4.10
C ALA A 26 -22.37 -10.01 -4.33
N ILE A 27 -22.29 -8.68 -4.14
CA ILE A 27 -23.41 -7.77 -4.40
C ILE A 27 -23.65 -7.55 -5.90
N ALA A 28 -22.59 -7.52 -6.71
CA ALA A 28 -22.67 -7.26 -8.15
C ALA A 28 -23.52 -6.00 -8.45
N LEU A 29 -24.47 -6.08 -9.39
CA LEU A 29 -25.35 -4.97 -9.77
C LEU A 29 -26.68 -4.95 -9.00
N SER A 30 -26.86 -5.82 -8.00
CA SER A 30 -28.10 -5.90 -7.22
C SER A 30 -28.30 -4.68 -6.31
N ASP A 31 -27.21 -4.07 -5.85
CA ASP A 31 -27.20 -2.84 -5.07
C ASP A 31 -26.09 -1.90 -5.57
N PRO A 32 -26.39 -1.03 -6.54
CA PRO A 32 -25.43 -0.10 -7.13
C PRO A 32 -24.87 0.93 -6.14
N ASP A 33 -25.63 1.31 -5.11
CA ASP A 33 -25.19 2.33 -4.15
C ASP A 33 -24.17 1.73 -3.18
N SER A 34 -24.42 0.53 -2.67
CA SER A 34 -23.42 -0.22 -1.90
C SER A 34 -22.17 -0.51 -2.73
N LEU A 35 -22.33 -0.91 -4.00
CA LEU A 35 -21.19 -1.13 -4.90
C LEU A 35 -20.32 0.13 -5.06
N ARG A 36 -20.92 1.31 -5.21
CA ARG A 36 -20.17 2.58 -5.29
C ARG A 36 -19.39 2.87 -4.02
N VAL A 37 -19.95 2.57 -2.85
CA VAL A 37 -19.26 2.75 -1.56
C VAL A 37 -18.05 1.82 -1.47
N MET A 38 -18.21 0.54 -1.80
CA MET A 38 -17.11 -0.45 -1.80
C MET A 38 -16.00 -0.07 -2.78
N LEU A 39 -16.35 0.35 -4.01
CA LEU A 39 -15.38 0.81 -5.00
C LEU A 39 -14.59 2.05 -4.54
N ARG A 40 -15.24 2.97 -3.82
CA ARG A 40 -14.55 4.13 -3.24
C ARG A 40 -13.57 3.68 -2.15
N ARG A 41 -13.98 2.80 -1.25
CA ARG A 41 -13.09 2.24 -0.21
C ARG A 41 -11.89 1.53 -0.81
N MET A 42 -12.10 0.68 -1.81
CA MET A 42 -10.99 0.01 -2.51
C MET A 42 -10.01 1.00 -3.13
N ARG A 43 -10.50 2.07 -3.76
CA ARG A 43 -9.65 3.13 -4.32
C ARG A 43 -8.83 3.81 -3.23
N ASP A 44 -9.43 4.08 -2.08
CA ASP A 44 -8.74 4.74 -0.97
C ASP A 44 -7.67 3.80 -0.37
N LEU A 45 -7.97 2.51 -0.19
CA LEU A 45 -7.00 1.48 0.21
C LEU A 45 -5.82 1.35 -0.76
N ILE A 46 -6.07 1.42 -2.07
CA ILE A 46 -5.01 1.40 -3.10
C ILE A 46 -4.09 2.62 -2.95
N ALA A 47 -4.66 3.81 -2.70
CA ALA A 47 -3.88 5.02 -2.49
C ALA A 47 -3.01 4.94 -1.22
N ASP A 48 -3.52 4.31 -0.16
CA ASP A 48 -2.76 4.07 1.07
C ASP A 48 -1.61 3.08 0.84
N ALA A 49 -1.86 1.99 0.12
CA ALA A 49 -0.84 1.02 -0.30
C ALA A 49 0.25 1.68 -1.17
N ASP A 50 -0.13 2.50 -2.15
CA ASP A 50 0.82 3.22 -3.02
C ASP A 50 1.69 4.20 -2.23
N SER A 51 1.10 4.86 -1.22
CA SER A 51 1.81 5.78 -0.33
C SER A 51 2.85 5.05 0.52
N LEU A 52 2.48 3.90 1.10
CA LEU A 52 3.39 3.04 1.85
C LEU A 52 4.53 2.51 0.96
N ALA A 53 4.20 2.01 -0.23
CA ALA A 53 5.19 1.50 -1.19
C ALA A 53 6.16 2.58 -1.66
N SER A 54 5.67 3.80 -1.89
CA SER A 54 6.50 4.95 -2.27
C SER A 54 7.45 5.38 -1.15
N GLY A 55 6.98 5.33 0.10
CA GLY A 55 7.80 5.57 1.29
C GLY A 55 8.97 4.57 1.40
N LEU A 56 8.68 3.27 1.21
CA LEU A 56 9.70 2.22 1.20
C LEU A 56 10.72 2.39 0.08
N GLY A 57 10.28 2.76 -1.13
CA GLY A 57 11.17 3.04 -2.26
C GLY A 57 12.09 4.24 -2.01
N ALA A 58 11.61 5.28 -1.33
CA ALA A 58 12.40 6.46 -0.99
C ALA A 58 13.46 6.16 0.10
N GLU A 59 13.12 5.36 1.10
CA GLU A 59 14.05 4.94 2.15
C GLU A 59 15.12 3.99 1.62
N ARG A 60 14.74 3.04 0.77
CA ARG A 60 15.71 2.14 0.12
C ARG A 60 16.74 2.90 -0.71
N ARG A 61 16.30 3.89 -1.51
CA ARG A 61 17.23 4.75 -2.28
C ARG A 61 18.14 5.59 -1.38
N LYS A 62 17.65 6.06 -0.22
CA LYS A 62 18.50 6.78 0.76
C LYS A 62 19.54 5.86 1.40
N ALA A 63 19.16 4.63 1.75
CA ALA A 63 20.09 3.62 2.30
C ALA A 63 21.16 3.22 1.29
N GLU A 64 20.77 3.00 0.02
CA GLU A 64 21.70 2.66 -1.07
C GLU A 64 22.60 3.86 -1.46
N GLY A 65 22.07 5.08 -1.43
CA GLY A 65 22.83 6.31 -1.72
C GLY A 65 23.80 6.77 -0.63
N PHE A 66 23.63 6.30 0.61
CA PHE A 66 24.59 6.51 1.71
C PHE A 66 25.77 5.53 1.66
N SER A 67 25.58 4.35 1.07
CA SER A 67 26.63 3.33 0.89
C SER A 67 27.65 3.69 -0.19
N GLY A 68 27.27 4.49 -1.19
CA GLY A 68 28.15 4.90 -2.30
C GLY A 68 29.01 6.14 -2.06
N ARG A 69 29.05 6.70 -0.84
CA ARG A 69 29.76 7.94 -0.51
C ARG A 69 30.77 7.81 0.64
N SER A 70 31.32 6.62 0.87
CA SER A 70 32.49 6.47 1.73
C SER A 70 33.77 6.75 0.94
N TYR A 71 34.27 7.98 1.09
CA TYR A 71 35.68 8.41 1.01
C TYR A 71 36.49 7.97 -0.21
N ASP A 72 36.51 8.83 -1.22
CA ASP A 72 37.72 9.08 -2.01
C ASP A 72 38.23 10.48 -1.64
N GLU A 73 38.81 10.60 -0.45
CA GLU A 73 39.56 11.78 -0.02
C GLU A 73 41.05 11.42 0.08
N ARG A 74 41.75 11.68 -1.03
CA ARG A 74 43.20 11.97 -1.17
C ARG A 74 44.21 10.84 -0.97
#